data_AF-X1P6V5-F1
#
_entry.id   AF-X1P6V5-F1
#
_cell.length_a   1.000
_cell.length_b   1.000
_cell.length_c   1.000
_cell.angle_alpha   90.00
_cell.angle_beta   90.00
_cell.angle_gamma   90.00
#
_symmetry.space_group_name_H-M   'P 1'
#
loop_
_entity.id
_entity.type
_entity.pdbx_description
1 polymer ?
#
loop_
_entity_poly.entity_id
_entity_poly.type
_entity_poly.pdbx_seq_one_letter_code
_entity_poly.pdbx_strand_id
1 'polypeptide(L)'
;ILETTYTFPANTLSQNRTYYWKVIATDSFGAYRVCEKDFRFNVLDRSRAESYDGIVSVWVFSGLPENGYIFVNKISNEQNSIIEAAKSDALKDRLIKTLPSDVYRVAVYDVNGEVIDVKSINLRITFSYPDTDRDGYYDPEFAPVENLKIAYLDEAYHRWSLPTKTQVLDKDYNKVTTEVDHLSLFTIVATDVPQKLL
;
A
#
# COMPACT_ATOMS: atom_id res chain seq x y z
N ILE A 1 38.71 -8.70 -10.60
CA ILE A 1 37.42 -8.40 -11.25
C ILE A 1 37.17 -6.92 -10.98
N LEU A 2 37.13 -6.09 -12.03
CA LEU A 2 36.78 -4.68 -11.85
C LEU A 2 35.31 -4.60 -11.44
N GLU A 3 34.99 -3.82 -10.41
CA GLU A 3 33.61 -3.58 -10.02
C GLU A 3 32.88 -2.89 -11.19
N THR A 4 31.83 -3.52 -11.70
CA THR A 4 31.02 -3.00 -12.82
C THR A 4 29.74 -2.31 -12.35
N THR A 5 29.70 -1.88 -11.08
CA THR A 5 28.54 -1.25 -10.47
C THR A 5 28.71 0.27 -10.42
N TYR A 6 27.68 0.99 -10.83
CA TYR A 6 27.59 2.44 -10.69
C TYR A 6 26.37 2.78 -9.84
N THR A 7 26.59 3.47 -8.73
CA THR A 7 25.53 3.94 -7.84
C THR A 7 25.31 5.42 -8.07
N PHE A 8 24.08 5.80 -8.43
CA PHE A 8 23.71 7.20 -8.51
C PHE A 8 23.66 7.80 -7.09
N PRO A 9 24.19 9.02 -6.88
CA PRO A 9 23.96 9.73 -5.63
C PRO A 9 22.46 9.90 -5.37
N ALA A 10 22.06 9.94 -4.10
CA ALA A 10 20.68 10.16 -3.71
C ALA A 10 20.12 11.43 -4.37
N ASN A 11 18.85 11.39 -4.80
CA ASN A 11 18.15 12.50 -5.46
C ASN A 11 18.70 12.93 -6.83
N THR A 12 19.64 12.19 -7.43
CA THR A 12 20.13 12.47 -8.79
C THR A 12 19.06 12.21 -9.85
N LEU A 13 18.27 11.16 -9.64
CA LEU A 13 17.21 10.76 -10.56
C LEU A 13 15.85 11.23 -10.04
N SER A 14 15.06 11.87 -10.89
CA SER A 14 13.69 12.25 -10.61
C SER A 14 12.80 11.00 -10.53
N GLN A 15 11.92 10.97 -9.55
CA GLN A 15 10.91 9.92 -9.39
C GLN A 15 9.84 9.98 -10.47
N ASN A 16 9.08 8.89 -10.62
CA ASN A 16 8.07 8.67 -11.67
C ASN A 16 8.61 8.93 -13.08
N ARG A 17 9.85 8.51 -13.34
CA ARG A 17 10.52 8.77 -14.61
C ARG A 17 11.23 7.53 -15.12
N THR A 18 11.07 7.27 -16.42
CA THR A 18 11.84 6.27 -17.14
C THR A 18 13.17 6.87 -17.56
N TYR A 19 14.26 6.22 -17.16
CA TYR A 19 15.61 6.55 -17.59
C TYR A 19 16.10 5.53 -18.60
N TYR A 20 16.86 6.02 -19.56
CA TYR A 20 17.47 5.22 -20.62
C TYR A 20 18.99 5.33 -20.50
N TRP A 21 19.68 4.22 -20.73
CA TRP A 21 21.13 4.20 -20.74
C TRP A 21 21.65 3.25 -21.82
N LYS A 22 22.89 3.50 -22.26
CA LYS A 22 23.62 2.70 -23.24
C LYS A 22 25.05 2.50 -22.77
N VAL A 23 25.66 1.40 -23.22
CA VAL A 23 27.09 1.14 -23.03
C VAL A 23 27.85 1.62 -24.26
N ILE A 24 28.91 2.39 -24.03
CA ILE A 24 29.89 2.75 -25.06
C ILE A 24 31.22 2.11 -24.66
N ALA A 25 31.77 1.27 -25.53
CA ALA A 25 33.09 0.68 -25.34
C ALA A 25 34.08 1.39 -26.24
N THR A 26 35.17 1.91 -25.66
CA THR A 26 36.25 2.61 -26.38
C THR A 26 37.54 1.81 -26.27
N ASP A 27 38.25 1.61 -27.37
CA ASP A 27 39.56 0.94 -27.40
C ASP A 27 40.71 1.90 -27.08
N SER A 28 41.93 1.35 -26.96
CA SER A 28 43.14 2.13 -26.65
C SER A 28 43.54 3.12 -27.75
N PHE A 29 42.97 3.01 -28.95
CA PHE A 29 43.21 3.90 -30.08
C PHE A 29 42.10 4.94 -30.26
N GLY A 30 41.10 4.97 -29.36
CA GLY A 30 39.99 5.91 -29.36
C GLY A 30 38.82 5.50 -30.27
N ALA A 31 38.88 4.33 -30.92
CA ALA A 31 37.73 3.80 -31.65
C ALA A 31 36.67 3.31 -30.65
N TYR A 32 35.39 3.54 -30.94
CA TYR A 32 34.31 3.15 -30.04
C TYR A 32 33.22 2.34 -30.74
N ARG A 33 32.52 1.52 -29.96
CA ARG A 33 31.27 0.87 -30.35
C ARG A 33 30.20 1.17 -29.32
N VAL A 34 29.01 1.49 -29.81
CA VAL A 34 27.82 1.69 -28.97
C VAL A 34 27.02 0.40 -28.97
N CYS A 35 26.57 -0.01 -27.79
CA CYS A 35 25.61 -1.09 -27.65
C CYS A 35 24.32 -0.79 -28.44
N GLU A 36 23.86 -1.74 -29.25
CA GLU A 36 22.61 -1.61 -30.02
C GLU A 36 21.36 -1.81 -29.17
N LYS A 37 21.49 -2.44 -28.00
CA LYS A 37 20.39 -2.63 -27.05
C LYS A 37 20.13 -1.34 -26.27
N ASP A 38 18.87 -0.92 -26.25
CA ASP A 38 18.39 0.11 -25.34
C ASP A 38 18.09 -0.49 -23.97
N PHE A 39 18.73 0.04 -22.93
CA PHE A 39 18.41 -0.31 -21.56
C PHE A 39 17.57 0.79 -20.94
N ARG A 40 16.58 0.39 -20.13
CA ARG A 40 15.74 1.32 -19.40
C ARG A 40 15.42 0.81 -18.01
N PHE A 41 15.16 1.73 -17.10
CA PHE A 41 14.59 1.44 -15.79
C PHE A 41 13.66 2.57 -15.36
N ASN A 42 12.76 2.28 -14.42
CA ASN A 42 11.84 3.25 -13.86
C ASN A 42 12.30 3.60 -12.44
N VAL A 43 12.36 4.89 -12.14
CA VAL A 43 12.48 5.36 -10.76
C VAL A 43 11.07 5.58 -10.25
N LEU A 44 10.65 4.77 -9.29
CA LEU A 44 9.33 4.87 -8.68
C LEU A 44 9.32 5.99 -7.64
N ASP A 45 8.13 6.51 -7.34
CA ASP A 45 7.91 7.44 -6.23
C ASP A 45 8.02 6.69 -4.90
N ARG A 46 8.99 7.07 -4.07
CA ARG A 46 9.22 6.42 -2.78
C ARG A 46 8.08 6.63 -1.78
N SER A 47 7.30 7.68 -1.98
CA SER A 47 6.21 8.11 -1.11
C SER A 47 4.85 7.59 -1.58
N ARG A 48 4.79 6.91 -2.73
CA ARG A 48 3.56 6.35 -3.28
C ARG A 48 3.73 4.88 -3.62
N ALA A 49 2.76 4.09 -3.23
CA ALA A 49 2.70 2.69 -3.63
C ALA A 49 1.26 2.29 -3.93
N GLU A 50 1.14 1.32 -4.82
CA GLU A 50 -0.11 0.65 -5.16
C GLU A 50 0.13 -0.85 -5.01
N SER A 51 -0.84 -1.57 -4.46
CA SER A 51 -0.82 -3.01 -4.42
C SER A 51 -0.88 -3.57 -5.83
N TYR A 52 -0.30 -4.76 -6.05
CA TYR A 52 -0.23 -5.36 -7.38
C TYR A 52 -1.60 -5.59 -8.04
N ASP A 53 -2.64 -5.79 -7.24
CA ASP A 53 -4.03 -5.95 -7.68
C ASP A 53 -4.80 -4.63 -7.87
N GLY A 54 -4.18 -3.47 -7.61
CA GLY A 54 -4.79 -2.14 -7.76
C GLY A 54 -5.87 -1.81 -6.71
N ILE A 55 -6.02 -2.65 -5.68
CA ILE A 55 -7.05 -2.47 -4.65
C ILE A 55 -6.64 -1.41 -3.63
N VAL A 56 -5.37 -1.38 -3.22
CA VAL A 56 -4.88 -0.48 -2.18
C VAL A 56 -3.83 0.45 -2.76
N SER A 57 -4.01 1.75 -2.54
CA SER A 57 -2.99 2.76 -2.81
C SER A 57 -2.67 3.55 -1.56
N VAL A 58 -1.40 3.93 -1.44
CA VAL A 58 -0.86 4.66 -0.29
C VAL A 58 -0.07 5.86 -0.79
N TRP A 59 -0.24 6.98 -0.09
CA TRP A 59 0.59 8.18 -0.26
C TRP A 59 1.07 8.70 1.09
N VAL A 60 2.38 8.68 1.31
CA VAL A 60 3.03 9.22 2.50
C VAL A 60 3.23 10.73 2.37
N PHE A 61 2.78 11.48 3.37
CA PHE A 61 2.95 12.94 3.46
C PHE A 61 4.17 13.34 4.29
N SER A 62 4.50 12.58 5.33
CA SER A 62 5.66 12.85 6.19
C SER A 62 6.10 11.60 6.96
N GLY A 63 7.31 11.64 7.53
CA GLY A 63 7.88 10.56 8.34
C GLY A 63 8.53 9.41 7.57
N LEU A 64 8.62 9.50 6.23
CA LEU A 64 9.38 8.54 5.43
C LEU A 64 10.90 8.78 5.61
N PRO A 65 11.68 7.77 6.03
CA PRO A 65 13.13 7.92 6.20
C PRO A 65 13.85 8.09 4.86
N GLU A 66 15.00 8.76 4.86
CA GLU A 66 15.76 9.09 3.64
C GLU A 66 16.23 7.89 2.82
N ASN A 67 16.32 6.70 3.42
CA ASN A 67 16.68 5.44 2.77
C ASN A 67 15.50 4.48 2.57
N GLY A 68 14.27 4.85 2.94
CA GLY A 68 13.09 3.99 2.86
C GLY A 68 12.10 4.31 1.73
N TYR A 69 11.44 3.30 1.19
CA TYR A 69 10.28 3.48 0.30
C TYR A 69 9.06 2.77 0.87
N ILE A 70 7.87 3.33 0.62
CA ILE A 70 6.61 2.70 1.01
C ILE A 70 6.29 1.55 0.05
N PHE A 71 5.78 0.44 0.58
CA PHE A 71 5.34 -0.69 -0.22
C PHE A 71 4.06 -1.30 0.35
N VAL A 72 3.20 -1.79 -0.54
CA VAL A 72 1.91 -2.39 -0.19
C VAL A 72 1.89 -3.82 -0.68
N ASN A 73 1.87 -4.76 0.28
CA ASN A 73 1.87 -6.19 -0.01
C ASN A 73 0.54 -6.82 0.43
N LYS A 74 -0.12 -7.50 -0.49
CA LYS A 74 -1.24 -8.39 -0.16
C LYS A 74 -0.71 -9.59 0.63
N ILE A 75 -1.33 -9.87 1.78
CA ILE A 75 -0.95 -10.97 2.66
C ILE A 75 -1.91 -12.14 2.41
N SER A 76 -1.36 -13.34 2.20
CA SER A 76 -2.17 -14.55 2.18
C SER A 76 -2.71 -14.83 3.59
N ASN A 77 -4.04 -14.85 3.71
CA ASN A 77 -4.74 -15.02 4.97
C ASN A 77 -4.41 -16.34 5.71
N GLU A 78 -4.02 -17.38 4.97
CA GLU A 78 -3.95 -18.77 5.46
C GLU A 78 -2.79 -19.09 6.42
N GLN A 79 -1.88 -18.14 6.68
CA GLN A 79 -0.65 -18.42 7.45
C GLN A 79 -0.35 -17.42 8.57
N ASN A 80 -1.25 -16.47 8.86
CA ASN A 80 -1.01 -15.46 9.88
C ASN A 80 -1.96 -15.61 11.07
N SER A 81 -1.44 -16.19 12.15
CA SER A 81 -2.19 -16.44 13.40
C SER A 81 -2.84 -15.19 14.00
N ILE A 82 -2.24 -14.02 13.81
CA ILE A 82 -2.78 -12.75 14.34
C ILE A 82 -3.98 -12.28 13.51
N ILE A 83 -3.94 -12.46 12.18
CA ILE A 83 -5.08 -12.14 11.31
C ILE A 83 -6.28 -13.03 11.66
N GLU A 84 -6.05 -14.33 11.90
CA GLU A 84 -7.11 -15.26 12.28
C GLU A 84 -7.67 -14.94 13.68
N ALA A 85 -6.82 -14.52 14.62
CA ALA A 85 -7.27 -14.02 15.92
C ALA A 85 -8.17 -12.78 15.76
N ALA A 86 -7.79 -11.82 14.91
CA ALA A 86 -8.57 -10.60 14.67
C ALA A 86 -9.89 -10.87 13.96
N LYS A 87 -9.94 -11.85 13.04
CA LYS A 87 -11.20 -12.32 12.45
C LYS A 87 -12.09 -12.96 13.51
N SER A 88 -11.53 -13.80 14.38
CA SER A 88 -12.27 -14.44 15.48
C SER A 88 -12.81 -13.43 16.50
N ASP A 89 -12.06 -12.36 16.77
CA ASP A 89 -12.50 -11.27 17.63
C ASP A 89 -13.65 -10.49 17.00
N ALA A 90 -13.56 -10.16 15.72
CA ALA A 90 -14.63 -9.45 15.00
C ALA A 90 -15.95 -10.24 14.95
N LEU A 91 -15.93 -11.58 14.99
CA LEU A 91 -17.15 -12.39 15.12
C LEU A 91 -17.90 -12.18 16.45
N LYS A 92 -17.21 -11.66 17.48
CA LYS A 92 -17.79 -11.34 18.79
C LYS A 92 -18.20 -9.87 18.88
N ASP A 93 -17.64 -9.01 18.02
CA ASP A 93 -17.96 -7.60 17.95
C ASP A 93 -19.29 -7.39 17.20
N ARG A 94 -20.18 -6.60 17.79
CA ARG A 94 -21.46 -6.25 17.16
C ARG A 94 -21.35 -5.06 16.22
N LEU A 95 -20.25 -4.31 16.27
CA LEU A 95 -20.07 -3.06 15.54
C LEU A 95 -19.25 -3.23 14.27
N ILE A 96 -18.42 -4.27 14.20
CA ILE A 96 -17.53 -4.54 13.06
C ILE A 96 -17.83 -5.93 12.51
N LYS A 97 -18.21 -5.98 11.24
CA LYS A 97 -18.35 -7.23 10.47
C LYS A 97 -17.18 -7.34 9.49
N THR A 98 -16.42 -8.43 9.59
CA THR A 98 -15.39 -8.76 8.60
C THR A 98 -16.05 -9.09 7.26
N LEU A 99 -15.51 -8.53 6.18
CA LEU A 99 -15.91 -8.87 4.83
C LEU A 99 -14.93 -9.88 4.23
N PRO A 100 -15.33 -10.63 3.18
CA PRO A 100 -14.40 -11.38 2.36
C PRO A 100 -13.56 -10.38 1.54
N SER A 101 -12.54 -9.82 2.19
CA SER A 101 -11.55 -8.93 1.62
C SER A 101 -10.15 -9.39 2.00
N ASP A 102 -9.19 -9.07 1.15
CA ASP A 102 -7.78 -9.34 1.42
C ASP A 102 -7.20 -8.36 2.43
N VAL A 103 -6.14 -8.81 3.10
CA VAL A 103 -5.39 -7.99 4.06
C VAL A 103 -4.12 -7.48 3.41
N TYR A 104 -3.80 -6.20 3.61
CA TYR A 104 -2.65 -5.54 2.98
C TYR A 104 -1.69 -5.03 4.04
N ARG A 105 -0.44 -5.46 3.96
CA ARG A 105 0.67 -4.89 4.73
C ARG A 105 1.15 -3.62 4.07
N VAL A 106 1.11 -2.52 4.82
CA VAL A 106 1.72 -1.26 4.44
C VAL A 106 2.97 -1.09 5.31
N ALA A 107 4.15 -1.13 4.68
CA ALA A 107 5.43 -1.07 5.38
C ALA A 107 6.47 -0.27 4.59
N VAL A 108 7.47 0.25 5.30
CA VAL A 108 8.61 0.94 4.70
C VAL A 108 9.77 -0.05 4.59
N TYR A 109 10.38 -0.10 3.41
CA TYR A 109 11.50 -0.98 3.11
C TYR A 109 12.75 -0.18 2.74
N ASP A 110 13.93 -0.71 3.07
CA ASP A 110 15.20 -0.18 2.58
C ASP A 110 15.54 -0.72 1.18
N VAL A 111 16.66 -0.27 0.61
CA VAL A 111 17.13 -0.71 -0.71
C VAL A 111 17.48 -2.20 -0.81
N ASN A 112 17.67 -2.89 0.31
CA ASN A 112 17.94 -4.32 0.38
C ASN A 112 16.66 -5.15 0.52
N GLY A 113 15.50 -4.50 0.65
CA GLY A 113 14.21 -5.16 0.88
C GLY A 113 13.98 -5.54 2.35
N GLU A 114 14.74 -4.96 3.28
CA GLU A 114 14.50 -5.12 4.71
C GLU A 114 13.49 -4.10 5.22
N VAL A 115 12.62 -4.52 6.14
CA VAL A 115 11.63 -3.63 6.75
C VAL A 115 12.32 -2.64 7.69
N ILE A 116 12.03 -1.36 7.51
CA ILE A 116 12.48 -0.29 8.42
C ILE A 116 11.37 -0.02 9.43
N ASP A 117 11.70 -0.12 10.73
CA ASP A 117 10.80 0.33 11.79
C ASP A 117 10.70 1.87 11.82
N VAL A 118 9.51 2.40 11.58
CA VAL A 118 9.25 3.84 11.49
C VAL A 118 8.32 4.25 12.63
N LYS A 119 8.86 5.00 13.60
CA LYS A 119 8.14 5.39 14.83
C LYS A 119 6.96 6.33 14.60
N SER A 120 7.03 7.18 13.58
CA SER A 120 5.97 8.13 13.25
C SER A 120 5.99 8.40 11.76
N ILE A 121 4.84 8.18 11.13
CA ILE A 121 4.61 8.41 9.71
C ILE A 121 3.25 9.05 9.56
N ASN A 122 3.00 9.80 8.49
CA ASN A 122 1.65 10.24 8.16
C ASN A 122 1.39 9.92 6.71
N LEU A 123 0.34 9.14 6.45
CA LEU A 123 -0.01 8.66 5.13
C LEU A 123 -1.51 8.66 4.91
N ARG A 124 -1.89 8.77 3.65
CA ARG A 124 -3.23 8.46 3.16
C ARG A 124 -3.23 7.03 2.62
N ILE A 125 -4.25 6.29 3.00
CA ILE A 125 -4.56 4.98 2.44
C ILE A 125 -5.93 5.03 1.77
N THR A 126 -6.00 4.49 0.56
CA THR A 126 -7.20 4.41 -0.25
C THR A 126 -7.42 2.96 -0.64
N PHE A 127 -8.61 2.46 -0.36
CA PHE A 127 -9.10 1.17 -0.81
C PHE A 127 -10.13 1.38 -1.92
N SER A 128 -9.95 0.70 -3.04
CA SER A 128 -10.99 0.47 -4.02
C SER A 128 -11.87 -0.69 -3.58
N TYR A 129 -13.16 -0.64 -3.84
CA TYR A 129 -14.09 -1.73 -3.53
C TYR A 129 -14.92 -2.14 -4.77
N PRO A 130 -15.33 -3.41 -4.87
CA PRO A 130 -16.23 -3.87 -5.91
C PRO A 130 -17.68 -3.45 -5.62
N ASP A 131 -18.26 -2.75 -6.60
CA ASP A 131 -19.69 -2.43 -6.76
C ASP A 131 -19.90 -2.33 -8.28
N THR A 132 -20.11 -3.49 -8.88
CA THR A 132 -20.05 -3.77 -10.32
C THR A 132 -21.35 -3.37 -10.99
N ASP A 133 -22.48 -3.61 -10.34
CA ASP A 133 -23.81 -3.26 -10.83
C ASP A 133 -24.28 -1.86 -10.37
N ARG A 134 -23.49 -1.18 -9.52
CA ARG A 134 -23.74 0.17 -9.01
C ARG A 134 -25.03 0.26 -8.20
N ASP A 135 -25.35 -0.81 -7.50
CA ASP A 135 -26.54 -0.89 -6.65
C ASP A 135 -26.31 -0.26 -5.25
N GLY A 136 -25.06 0.12 -4.94
CA GLY A 136 -24.67 0.68 -3.66
C GLY A 136 -24.33 -0.38 -2.61
N TYR A 137 -24.03 -1.60 -3.03
CA TYR A 137 -23.59 -2.70 -2.18
C TYR A 137 -22.21 -3.23 -2.57
N TYR A 138 -21.54 -3.84 -1.60
CA TYR A 138 -20.25 -4.50 -1.76
C TYR A 138 -20.46 -5.91 -2.35
N ASP A 139 -20.01 -6.10 -3.58
CA ASP A 139 -20.18 -7.31 -4.42
C ASP A 139 -19.21 -8.44 -4.06
N PRO A 140 -19.28 -8.94 -2.82
CA PRO A 140 -19.47 -10.38 -2.62
C PRO A 140 -20.51 -10.71 -1.53
N GLU A 141 -20.92 -9.73 -0.70
CA GLU A 141 -21.60 -9.98 0.58
C GLU A 141 -22.85 -9.11 0.78
N PHE A 142 -23.20 -8.28 -0.22
CA PHE A 142 -24.32 -7.34 -0.16
C PHE A 142 -24.30 -6.44 1.09
N ALA A 143 -23.11 -5.98 1.48
CA ALA A 143 -22.97 -5.00 2.56
C ALA A 143 -23.16 -3.58 1.99
N PRO A 144 -23.97 -2.70 2.60
CA PRO A 144 -24.14 -1.33 2.11
C PRO A 144 -22.79 -0.59 2.04
N VAL A 145 -22.47 0.02 0.90
CA VAL A 145 -21.15 0.67 0.71
C VAL A 145 -20.91 1.83 1.68
N GLU A 146 -21.98 2.44 2.18
CA GLU A 146 -21.96 3.49 3.21
C GLU A 146 -21.37 3.06 4.56
N ASN A 147 -21.44 1.75 4.84
CA ASN A 147 -20.93 1.15 6.05
C ASN A 147 -19.50 0.63 5.90
N LEU A 148 -18.91 0.74 4.71
CA LEU A 148 -17.53 0.33 4.50
C LEU A 148 -16.57 1.28 5.23
N LYS A 149 -15.65 0.69 5.97
CA LYS A 149 -14.55 1.36 6.65
C LYS A 149 -13.26 0.60 6.41
N ILE A 150 -12.18 1.35 6.28
CA ILE A 150 -10.81 0.84 6.40
C ILE A 150 -10.56 0.59 7.89
N ALA A 151 -10.08 -0.61 8.22
CA ALA A 151 -9.61 -0.99 9.53
C ALA A 151 -8.12 -1.34 9.47
N TYR A 152 -7.43 -1.15 10.59
CA TYR A 152 -6.06 -1.60 10.78
C TYR A 152 -6.02 -2.70 11.85
N LEU A 153 -5.01 -3.56 11.77
CA LEU A 153 -4.78 -4.57 12.79
C LEU A 153 -4.07 -3.93 13.98
N ASP A 154 -4.73 -3.95 15.13
CA ASP A 154 -4.11 -3.63 16.40
C ASP A 154 -3.40 -4.88 16.93
N GLU A 155 -2.08 -4.94 16.75
CA GLU A 155 -1.27 -6.09 17.15
C GLU A 155 -1.19 -6.27 18.67
N ALA A 156 -1.43 -5.21 19.47
CA ALA A 156 -1.41 -5.35 20.94
C ALA A 156 -2.65 -6.09 21.46
N TYR A 157 -3.79 -5.92 20.77
CA TYR A 157 -5.08 -6.52 21.14
C TYR A 157 -5.51 -7.66 20.20
N HIS A 158 -4.73 -7.93 19.14
CA HIS A 158 -5.04 -8.89 18.08
C HIS A 158 -6.45 -8.70 17.49
N ARG A 159 -6.83 -7.45 17.18
CA ARG A 159 -8.17 -7.12 16.66
C ARG A 159 -8.15 -6.04 15.59
N TRP A 160 -9.19 -6.00 14.78
CA TRP A 160 -9.41 -4.90 13.84
C TRP A 160 -9.87 -3.65 14.58
N SER A 161 -9.23 -2.52 14.30
CA SER A 161 -9.55 -1.21 14.87
C SER A 161 -9.74 -0.18 13.77
N LEU A 162 -10.57 0.83 14.02
CA LEU A 162 -10.83 1.91 13.07
C LEU A 162 -9.84 3.07 13.29
N PRO A 163 -9.28 3.65 12.20
CA PRO A 163 -8.55 4.90 12.27
C PRO A 163 -9.34 6.00 12.98
N THR A 164 -8.64 6.84 13.74
CA THR A 164 -9.25 7.98 14.44
C THR A 164 -9.65 9.12 13.51
N LYS A 165 -9.01 9.21 12.33
CA LYS A 165 -9.34 10.18 11.30
C LYS A 165 -10.61 9.78 10.56
N THR A 166 -11.36 10.79 10.11
CA THR A 166 -12.55 10.59 9.29
C THR A 166 -12.18 9.84 8.01
N GLN A 167 -13.06 8.92 7.62
CA GLN A 167 -12.94 8.21 6.36
C GLN A 167 -13.91 8.81 5.35
N VAL A 168 -13.44 9.01 4.13
CA VAL A 168 -14.20 9.59 3.01
C VAL A 168 -14.58 8.45 2.07
N LEU A 169 -15.88 8.32 1.82
CA LEU A 169 -16.44 7.41 0.83
C LEU A 169 -16.70 8.18 -0.46
N ASP A 170 -16.16 7.68 -1.56
CA ASP A 170 -16.36 8.18 -2.91
C ASP A 170 -17.05 7.08 -3.73
N LYS A 171 -18.36 7.24 -3.94
CA LYS A 171 -19.19 6.26 -4.66
C LYS A 171 -19.05 6.36 -6.18
N ASP A 172 -18.54 7.47 -6.71
CA ASP A 172 -18.38 7.63 -8.16
C ASP A 172 -17.18 6.82 -8.67
N TYR A 173 -16.16 6.67 -7.82
CA TYR A 173 -14.93 5.94 -8.11
C TYR A 173 -14.78 4.64 -7.31
N ASN A 174 -15.78 4.27 -6.52
CA ASN A 174 -15.79 3.11 -5.62
C ASN A 174 -14.56 3.06 -4.69
N LYS A 175 -14.33 4.14 -3.94
CA LYS A 175 -13.17 4.28 -3.04
C LYS A 175 -13.56 4.66 -1.63
N VAL A 176 -12.86 4.07 -0.66
CA VAL A 176 -12.81 4.55 0.74
C VAL A 176 -11.40 5.06 1.00
N THR A 177 -11.28 6.23 1.62
CA THR A 177 -9.98 6.87 1.87
C THR A 177 -9.90 7.37 3.30
N THR A 178 -8.75 7.22 3.93
CA THR A 178 -8.48 7.83 5.24
C THR A 178 -7.00 8.14 5.42
N GLU A 179 -6.69 8.94 6.45
CA GLU A 179 -5.33 9.26 6.84
C GLU A 179 -4.98 8.52 8.14
N VAL A 180 -3.78 7.98 8.21
CA VAL A 180 -3.28 7.24 9.37
C VAL A 180 -1.87 7.71 9.71
N ASP A 181 -1.49 7.52 10.97
CA ASP A 181 -0.24 7.98 11.56
C ASP A 181 0.75 6.83 11.89
N HIS A 182 0.46 5.64 11.37
CA HIS A 182 1.22 4.42 11.65
C HIS A 182 1.19 3.45 10.46
N LEU A 183 2.11 2.49 10.48
CA LEU A 183 2.18 1.35 9.57
C LEU A 183 1.50 0.15 10.23
N SER A 184 0.76 -0.65 9.45
CA SER A 184 0.08 -1.85 9.96
C SER A 184 -0.36 -2.76 8.80
N LEU A 185 -1.10 -3.82 9.13
CA LEU A 185 -1.99 -4.52 8.23
C LEU A 185 -3.33 -3.79 8.15
N PHE A 186 -3.86 -3.63 6.94
CA PHE A 186 -5.13 -2.95 6.68
C PHE A 186 -6.09 -3.85 5.93
N THR A 187 -7.39 -3.66 6.15
CA THR A 187 -8.47 -4.35 5.44
C THR A 187 -9.70 -3.44 5.35
N ILE A 188 -10.69 -3.81 4.54
CA ILE A 188 -12.04 -3.25 4.62
C ILE A 188 -12.89 -4.08 5.58
N VAL A 189 -13.72 -3.41 6.36
CA VAL A 189 -14.78 -4.01 7.18
C VAL A 189 -16.09 -3.28 6.92
N ALA A 190 -17.21 -3.91 7.24
CA ALA A 190 -18.50 -3.22 7.35
C ALA A 190 -18.76 -2.87 8.81
N THR A 191 -19.29 -1.67 9.06
CA THR A 191 -19.73 -1.27 10.41
C THR A 191 -21.23 -1.19 10.51
N ASP A 192 -21.81 -1.81 11.54
CA ASP A 192 -23.20 -1.60 11.93
C ASP A 192 -23.29 -0.31 12.76
N VAL A 193 -23.02 0.84 12.15
CA VAL A 193 -23.42 2.11 12.75
C VAL A 193 -24.87 2.33 12.33
N PRO A 194 -25.86 2.27 13.24
CA PRO A 194 -27.24 2.54 12.86
C PRO A 194 -27.34 3.93 12.25
N GLN A 195 -27.92 4.01 11.05
CA GLN A 195 -28.36 5.28 10.47
C GLN A 195 -29.35 5.92 11.47
N LYS A 196 -28.89 6.94 12.20
CA LYS A 196 -29.67 7.81 13.10
C LYS A 196 -30.47 7.11 14.20
N LEU A 197 -30.03 7.32 15.45
CA LEU A 197 -30.96 7.48 16.56
C LEU A 197 -31.56 8.89 16.48
N LEU A 198 -32.86 8.94 16.12
CA LEU A 198 -33.82 10.05 16.23
C LEU A 198 -33.64 11.25 15.28
#